data_AF-A0A2J6S359-F1
#
_entry.id   AF-A0A2J6S359-F1
#
_cell.length_a   1.000
_cell.length_b   1.000
_cell.length_c   1.000
_cell.angle_alpha   90.00
_cell.angle_beta   90.00
_cell.angle_gamma   90.00
#
_symmetry.space_group_name_H-M   'P 1'
#
loop_
_entity.id
_entity.type
_entity.pdbx_description
1 polymer ?
#
loop_
_entity_poly.entity_id
_entity_poly.type
_entity_poly.pdbx_seq_one_letter_code
_entity_poly.pdbx_strand_id
1 'polypeptide(L)'
;MAPISLKRSTPSHSDDDNIDEPETKRRRFVETLPQTPPPEEDLSPVSSKRRMFDEDPHQLLLRSIALALEHVGFAAATPESLEALCAEVETYAAHFLSKVTSSMLNARRSLPTPLDFKYALEEFDLPVASIEPHLHPPIPQSKLLIQLEALPIEDLPTSSADEPLDPQLSGEKDKKDKAYIPEKFPSFPSQHTYKWTDQQSARETNPRKIREEAAKAARQAEEALRRWTKETKAGKEKDVKMIASKDPKSKERHKIWEQAMADPVLAKHLLMDEGARQEGDQSMIVNANSTFFRKGVAAKRKAPPILEL
;
A
#
# COMPACT_ATOMS: atom_id res chain seq x y z
N MET A 1 19.41 -39.75 63.83
CA MET A 1 19.17 -38.59 62.96
C MET A 1 18.16 -39.01 61.89
N ALA A 2 17.10 -38.23 61.74
CA ALA A 2 15.87 -38.61 61.06
C ALA A 2 16.01 -38.67 59.52
N PRO A 3 15.42 -39.68 58.87
CA PRO A 3 15.07 -39.68 57.45
C PRO A 3 13.57 -39.43 57.29
N ILE A 4 13.15 -38.39 56.55
CA ILE A 4 11.72 -38.20 56.24
C ILE A 4 11.55 -37.75 54.79
N SER A 5 11.12 -38.71 53.97
CA SER A 5 10.45 -38.55 52.69
C SER A 5 9.08 -37.88 52.89
N LEU A 6 8.85 -36.71 52.30
CA LEU A 6 7.52 -36.08 52.27
C LEU A 6 6.81 -36.47 50.97
N LYS A 7 6.05 -37.56 51.09
CA LYS A 7 5.02 -37.99 50.15
C LYS A 7 3.89 -36.96 50.15
N ARG A 8 3.40 -36.62 48.95
CA ARG A 8 2.23 -35.76 48.73
C ARG A 8 0.98 -36.46 49.28
N SER A 9 0.24 -35.77 50.12
CA SER A 9 -1.00 -36.21 50.77
C SER A 9 -2.15 -36.37 49.76
N THR A 10 -2.85 -37.50 49.88
CA THR A 10 -4.19 -37.75 49.33
C THR A 10 -5.25 -37.17 50.27
N PRO A 11 -6.35 -36.58 49.78
CA PRO A 11 -7.62 -36.62 50.47
C PRO A 11 -8.48 -37.75 49.93
N SER A 12 -8.96 -38.55 50.87
CA SER A 12 -9.93 -39.63 50.72
C SER A 12 -11.24 -39.13 50.13
N HIS A 13 -11.79 -39.98 49.27
CA HIS A 13 -13.18 -40.02 48.85
C HIS A 13 -14.08 -40.25 50.08
N SER A 14 -15.10 -39.41 50.22
CA SER A 14 -16.35 -39.73 50.91
C SER A 14 -17.49 -39.11 50.10
N ASP A 15 -18.37 -39.96 49.62
CA ASP A 15 -19.67 -39.61 49.07
C ASP A 15 -20.48 -38.82 50.12
N ASP A 16 -21.06 -37.68 49.76
CA ASP A 16 -22.53 -37.52 49.72
C ASP A 16 -22.94 -36.13 49.17
N ASP A 17 -24.00 -36.18 48.36
CA ASP A 17 -25.04 -35.17 48.12
C ASP A 17 -24.80 -33.78 47.46
N ASN A 18 -25.43 -33.69 46.28
CA ASN A 18 -26.37 -32.66 45.80
C ASN A 18 -25.90 -31.34 45.11
N ILE A 19 -26.33 -31.24 43.84
CA ILE A 19 -27.00 -30.11 43.15
C ILE A 19 -26.15 -29.10 42.37
N ASP A 20 -26.37 -29.14 41.05
CA ASP A 20 -26.37 -28.09 40.01
C ASP A 20 -25.14 -27.19 39.79
N GLU A 21 -24.30 -27.53 38.78
CA GLU A 21 -23.62 -26.53 37.95
C GLU A 21 -23.27 -27.07 36.55
N PRO A 22 -23.53 -26.34 35.43
CA PRO A 22 -23.33 -26.85 34.08
C PRO A 22 -21.85 -26.91 33.66
N GLU A 23 -21.45 -28.05 33.09
CA GLU A 23 -20.09 -28.39 32.68
C GLU A 23 -19.46 -27.35 31.74
N THR A 24 -18.36 -26.74 32.19
CA THR A 24 -17.51 -25.88 31.38
C THR A 24 -16.78 -26.72 30.32
N LYS A 25 -17.04 -26.42 29.04
CA LYS A 25 -16.35 -27.01 27.87
C LYS A 25 -14.85 -26.71 27.91
N ARG A 26 -14.06 -27.55 28.59
CA ARG A 26 -12.61 -27.60 28.40
C ARG A 26 -12.30 -28.35 27.10
N ARG A 27 -11.95 -27.61 26.05
CA ARG A 27 -11.36 -28.19 24.83
C ARG A 27 -10.04 -28.87 25.20
N ARG A 28 -9.98 -30.18 25.01
CA ARG A 28 -8.74 -30.96 25.09
C ARG A 28 -7.90 -30.61 23.86
N PHE A 29 -6.80 -29.90 24.05
CA PHE A 29 -5.77 -29.77 23.01
C PHE A 29 -4.92 -31.05 23.04
N VAL A 30 -4.85 -31.76 21.92
CA VAL A 30 -3.86 -32.81 21.71
C VAL A 30 -2.57 -32.08 21.33
N GLU A 31 -1.55 -32.23 22.16
CA GLU A 31 -0.22 -31.69 21.90
C GLU A 31 0.43 -32.54 20.80
N THR A 32 0.30 -32.10 19.55
CA THR A 32 1.08 -32.66 18.44
C THR A 32 2.53 -32.21 18.63
N LEU A 33 3.40 -33.13 19.04
CA LEU A 33 4.84 -32.93 19.08
C LEU A 33 5.31 -32.46 17.68
N PRO A 34 6.19 -31.44 17.59
CA PRO A 34 6.76 -31.05 16.31
C PRO A 34 7.54 -32.23 15.75
N GLN A 35 7.15 -32.60 14.53
CA GLN A 35 7.83 -33.54 13.66
C GLN A 35 9.32 -33.17 13.62
N THR A 36 10.19 -34.17 13.81
CA THR A 36 11.66 -34.07 13.71
C THR A 36 12.07 -33.12 12.58
N PRO A 37 13.10 -32.26 12.75
CA PRO A 37 13.59 -31.46 11.64
C PRO A 37 13.94 -32.40 10.47
N PRO A 38 13.58 -32.03 9.23
CA PRO A 38 13.96 -32.85 8.08
C PRO A 38 15.49 -32.96 8.03
N PRO A 39 16.03 -34.05 7.44
CA PRO A 39 17.46 -34.20 7.21
C PRO A 39 17.99 -32.95 6.52
N GLU A 40 19.18 -32.49 6.90
CA GLU A 40 19.88 -31.39 6.24
C GLU A 40 19.83 -31.62 4.72
N GLU A 41 19.00 -30.84 4.04
CA GLU A 41 19.01 -30.81 2.58
C GLU A 41 20.38 -30.24 2.21
N ASP A 42 21.20 -31.07 1.58
CA ASP A 42 22.37 -30.59 0.86
C ASP A 42 21.89 -29.43 -0.03
N LEU A 43 22.21 -28.20 0.38
CA LEU A 43 22.04 -27.01 -0.43
C LEU A 43 23.04 -27.13 -1.57
N SER A 44 22.73 -27.99 -2.54
CA SER A 44 23.34 -27.93 -3.86
C SER A 44 23.23 -26.46 -4.29
N PRO A 45 24.33 -25.82 -4.71
CA PRO A 45 24.29 -24.41 -5.06
C PRO A 45 23.31 -24.30 -6.21
N VAL A 46 22.10 -23.80 -5.91
CA VAL A 46 21.13 -23.44 -6.92
C VAL A 46 21.85 -22.37 -7.73
N SER A 47 22.34 -22.78 -8.90
CA SER A 47 22.78 -21.88 -9.95
C SER A 47 21.54 -21.13 -10.42
N SER A 48 21.07 -20.23 -9.56
CA SER A 48 20.19 -19.18 -9.96
C SER A 48 21.02 -18.39 -10.95
N LYS A 49 20.73 -18.62 -12.24
CA LYS A 49 21.03 -17.66 -13.29
C LYS A 49 20.21 -16.40 -12.98
N ARG A 50 20.51 -15.72 -11.87
CA ARG A 50 20.11 -14.34 -11.66
C ARG A 50 20.72 -13.62 -12.85
N ARG A 51 19.86 -13.13 -13.73
CA ARG A 51 20.27 -12.14 -14.71
C ARG A 51 20.77 -10.98 -13.86
N MET A 52 22.08 -10.82 -13.85
CA MET A 52 22.73 -9.74 -13.10
C MET A 52 22.38 -8.50 -13.90
N PHE A 53 21.48 -7.70 -13.36
CA PHE A 53 21.11 -6.43 -13.94
C PHE A 53 22.35 -5.53 -13.96
N ASP A 54 22.44 -4.66 -14.96
CA ASP A 54 23.51 -3.66 -15.07
C ASP A 54 23.51 -2.67 -13.88
N GLU A 55 22.43 -2.68 -13.09
CA GLU A 55 22.16 -1.76 -11.98
C GLU A 55 22.99 -2.02 -10.71
N ASP A 56 23.57 -3.21 -10.51
CA ASP A 56 24.32 -3.53 -9.28
C ASP A 56 25.81 -3.90 -9.56
N PRO A 57 26.70 -2.92 -9.81
CA PRO A 57 28.13 -3.15 -10.05
C PRO A 57 28.81 -3.91 -8.90
N HIS A 58 28.34 -3.71 -7.67
CA HIS A 58 28.78 -4.43 -6.49
C HIS A 58 28.56 -5.94 -6.60
N GLN A 59 27.42 -6.38 -7.12
CA GLN A 59 27.14 -7.81 -7.28
C GLN A 59 28.00 -8.44 -8.40
N LEU A 60 28.33 -7.66 -9.45
CA LEU A 60 29.27 -8.10 -10.48
C LEU A 60 30.68 -8.26 -9.92
N LEU A 61 31.10 -7.37 -9.02
CA LEU A 61 32.39 -7.43 -8.34
C LEU A 61 32.44 -8.64 -7.38
N LEU A 62 31.40 -8.87 -6.59
CA LEU A 62 31.29 -10.08 -5.75
C LEU A 62 31.37 -11.37 -6.57
N ARG A 63 30.72 -11.40 -7.75
CA ARG A 63 30.81 -12.54 -8.66
C ARG A 63 32.23 -12.73 -9.20
N SER A 64 32.91 -11.66 -9.59
CA SER A 64 34.28 -11.76 -10.13
C SER A 64 35.27 -12.27 -9.08
N ILE A 65 35.13 -11.81 -7.83
CA ILE A 65 35.89 -12.32 -6.67
C ILE A 65 35.59 -13.80 -6.45
N ALA A 66 34.32 -14.20 -6.44
CA ALA A 66 33.95 -15.60 -6.24
C ALA A 66 34.56 -16.52 -7.30
N LEU A 67 34.60 -16.09 -8.57
CA LEU A 67 35.26 -16.82 -9.67
C LEU A 67 36.79 -16.90 -9.48
N ALA A 68 37.41 -15.83 -8.99
CA ALA A 68 38.84 -15.83 -8.70
C ALA A 68 39.17 -16.78 -7.53
N LEU A 69 38.35 -16.81 -6.48
CA LEU A 69 38.51 -17.72 -5.34
C LEU A 69 38.26 -19.20 -5.73
N GLU A 70 37.28 -19.46 -6.59
CA GLU A 70 37.04 -20.80 -7.17
C GLU A 70 38.29 -21.28 -7.91
N HIS A 71 38.95 -20.40 -8.68
CA HIS A 71 40.19 -20.74 -9.37
C HIS A 71 41.35 -21.06 -8.41
N VAL A 72 41.47 -20.33 -7.29
CA VAL A 72 42.50 -20.62 -6.27
C VAL A 72 42.21 -21.94 -5.52
N GLY A 73 40.99 -22.46 -5.60
CA GLY A 73 40.58 -23.74 -5.02
C GLY A 73 39.80 -23.62 -3.71
N PHE A 74 39.26 -22.44 -3.39
CA PHE A 74 38.38 -22.27 -2.23
C PHE A 74 36.99 -22.85 -2.52
N ALA A 75 36.50 -23.73 -1.64
CA ALA A 75 35.17 -24.34 -1.77
C ALA A 75 34.04 -23.43 -1.27
N ALA A 76 34.30 -22.61 -0.25
CA ALA A 76 33.37 -21.64 0.30
C ALA A 76 34.12 -20.47 0.96
N ALA A 77 33.49 -19.31 1.02
CA ALA A 77 33.98 -18.13 1.72
C ALA A 77 32.86 -17.56 2.61
N THR A 78 33.20 -16.93 3.73
CA THR A 78 32.21 -16.26 4.58
C THR A 78 31.73 -14.99 3.87
N PRO A 79 30.43 -14.64 3.97
CA PRO A 79 29.89 -13.47 3.29
C PRO A 79 30.58 -12.18 3.72
N GLU A 80 30.90 -12.06 5.01
CA GLU A 80 31.64 -10.91 5.56
C GLU A 80 33.04 -10.75 4.95
N SER A 81 33.75 -11.87 4.70
CA SER A 81 35.08 -11.81 4.05
C SER A 81 34.99 -11.41 2.58
N LEU A 82 33.93 -11.83 1.88
CA LEU A 82 33.69 -11.44 0.48
C LEU A 82 33.38 -9.95 0.37
N GLU A 83 32.55 -9.42 1.27
CA GLU A 83 32.23 -8.00 1.35
C GLU A 83 33.47 -7.16 1.72
N ALA A 84 34.27 -7.61 2.69
CA ALA A 84 35.52 -6.93 3.05
C ALA A 84 36.51 -6.89 1.88
N LEU A 85 36.68 -8.00 1.16
CA LEU A 85 37.55 -8.06 -0.01
C LEU A 85 37.01 -7.19 -1.15
N CYS A 86 35.69 -7.13 -1.34
CA CYS A 86 35.03 -6.22 -2.28
C CYS A 86 35.40 -4.77 -1.98
N ALA A 87 35.24 -4.33 -0.73
CA ALA A 87 35.61 -2.99 -0.29
C ALA A 87 37.12 -2.70 -0.49
N GLU A 88 37.98 -3.68 -0.21
CA GLU A 88 39.43 -3.53 -0.43
C GLU A 88 39.80 -3.42 -1.91
N VAL A 89 39.15 -4.20 -2.79
CA VAL A 89 39.33 -4.10 -4.24
C VAL A 89 38.84 -2.76 -4.78
N GLU A 90 37.70 -2.26 -4.29
CA GLU A 90 37.17 -0.96 -4.68
C GLU A 90 38.10 0.18 -4.27
N THR A 91 38.59 0.16 -3.03
CA THR A 91 39.55 1.16 -2.55
C THR A 91 40.88 1.09 -3.31
N TYR A 92 41.38 -0.11 -3.61
CA TYR A 92 42.56 -0.31 -4.44
C TYR A 92 42.35 0.27 -5.85
N ALA A 93 41.22 -0.02 -6.50
CA ALA A 93 40.90 0.49 -7.82
C ALA A 93 40.78 2.02 -7.84
N ALA A 94 40.15 2.61 -6.82
CA ALA A 94 40.05 4.05 -6.67
C ALA A 94 41.43 4.71 -6.48
N HIS A 95 42.30 4.14 -5.65
CA HIS A 95 43.67 4.62 -5.49
C HIS A 95 44.47 4.49 -6.79
N PHE A 96 44.36 3.36 -7.49
CA PHE A 96 45.02 3.13 -8.77
C PHE A 96 44.61 4.18 -9.81
N LEU A 97 43.30 4.40 -9.98
CA LEU A 97 42.78 5.42 -10.90
C LEU A 97 43.14 6.84 -10.46
N SER A 98 43.26 7.11 -9.16
CA SER A 98 43.77 8.39 -8.66
C SER A 98 45.21 8.66 -9.11
N LYS A 99 46.06 7.64 -9.21
CA LYS A 99 47.44 7.79 -9.71
C LYS A 99 47.49 7.99 -11.22
N VAL A 100 46.69 7.22 -11.96
CA VAL A 100 46.53 7.41 -13.42
C VAL A 100 46.04 8.82 -13.73
N THR A 101 45.01 9.30 -13.04
CA THR A 101 44.49 10.66 -13.23
C THR A 101 45.48 11.74 -12.83
N SER A 102 46.24 11.55 -11.74
CA SER A 102 47.31 12.48 -11.37
C SER A 102 48.38 12.59 -12.47
N SER A 103 48.87 11.46 -12.99
CA SER A 103 49.84 11.42 -14.09
C SER A 103 49.31 12.10 -15.36
N MET A 104 48.05 11.80 -15.71
CA MET A 104 47.35 12.41 -16.85
C MET A 104 47.22 13.93 -16.71
N LEU A 105 46.77 14.41 -15.55
CA LEU A 105 46.59 15.85 -15.27
C LEU A 105 47.93 16.59 -15.20
N ASN A 106 48.99 15.93 -14.70
CA ASN A 106 50.35 16.47 -14.71
C ASN A 106 50.85 16.71 -16.15
N ALA A 107 50.42 15.87 -17.09
CA ALA A 107 50.68 16.04 -18.53
C ALA A 107 49.68 16.99 -19.24
N ARG A 108 48.77 17.64 -18.51
CA ARG A 108 47.70 18.53 -19.02
C ARG A 108 46.77 17.86 -20.05
N ARG A 109 46.62 16.54 -19.97
CA ARG A 109 45.71 15.76 -20.82
C ARG A 109 44.40 15.52 -20.08
N SER A 110 43.32 15.35 -20.82
CA SER A 110 42.01 14.95 -20.30
C SER A 110 41.72 13.46 -20.47
N LEU A 111 42.50 12.77 -21.31
CA LEU A 111 42.39 11.33 -21.57
C LEU A 111 43.68 10.60 -21.15
N PRO A 112 43.56 9.44 -20.46
CA PRO A 112 44.71 8.66 -20.05
C PRO A 112 45.33 7.93 -21.25
N THR A 113 46.66 7.86 -21.25
CA THR A 113 47.50 7.13 -22.23
C THR A 113 48.03 5.85 -21.57
N PRO A 114 48.39 4.79 -22.32
CA PRO A 114 48.99 3.58 -21.73
C PRO A 114 50.21 3.84 -20.83
N LEU A 115 50.97 4.92 -21.08
CA LEU A 115 52.10 5.33 -20.23
C LEU A 115 51.67 5.74 -18.82
N ASP A 116 50.47 6.30 -18.66
CA ASP A 116 49.94 6.70 -17.35
C ASP A 116 49.59 5.46 -16.51
N PHE A 117 49.08 4.41 -17.16
CA PHE A 117 48.85 3.12 -16.53
C PHE A 117 50.17 2.42 -16.17
N LYS A 118 51.18 2.49 -17.04
CA LYS A 118 52.52 1.98 -16.72
C LYS A 118 53.09 2.69 -15.49
N TYR A 119 53.00 4.01 -15.44
CA TYR A 119 53.44 4.80 -14.29
C TYR A 119 52.71 4.40 -13.00
N ALA A 120 51.38 4.28 -13.07
CA ALA A 120 50.60 3.82 -11.91
C ALA A 120 51.03 2.40 -11.48
N LEU A 121 51.17 1.46 -12.40
CA LEU A 121 51.62 0.10 -12.08
C LEU A 121 53.00 0.07 -11.40
N GLU A 122 53.93 0.92 -11.82
CA GLU A 122 55.24 1.08 -11.18
C GLU A 122 55.12 1.63 -9.75
N GLU A 123 54.17 2.53 -9.48
CA GLU A 123 53.90 3.06 -8.13
C GLU A 123 53.24 2.04 -7.18
N PHE A 124 52.52 1.07 -7.73
CA PHE A 124 51.93 -0.06 -6.99
C PHE A 124 52.85 -1.29 -6.93
N ASP A 125 54.13 -1.16 -7.31
CA ASP A 125 55.12 -2.23 -7.32
C ASP A 125 54.71 -3.46 -8.17
N LEU A 126 53.91 -3.24 -9.22
CA LEU A 126 53.45 -4.28 -10.15
C LEU A 126 54.22 -4.19 -11.48
N PRO A 127 55.26 -5.02 -11.69
CA PRO A 127 55.98 -5.02 -12.96
C PRO A 127 55.09 -5.57 -14.08
N VAL A 128 55.17 -5.00 -15.28
CA VAL A 128 54.37 -5.45 -16.44
C VAL A 128 54.55 -6.94 -16.72
N ALA A 129 55.75 -7.49 -16.47
CA ALA A 129 56.05 -8.91 -16.62
C ALA A 129 55.22 -9.84 -15.72
N SER A 130 54.75 -9.37 -14.55
CA SER A 130 53.88 -10.19 -13.70
C SER A 130 52.45 -10.24 -14.21
N ILE A 131 52.05 -9.32 -15.09
CA ILE A 131 50.69 -9.23 -15.64
C ILE A 131 50.53 -10.09 -16.90
N GLU A 132 51.59 -10.26 -17.68
CA GLU A 132 51.62 -11.12 -18.88
C GLU A 132 51.01 -12.53 -18.69
N PRO A 133 51.32 -13.29 -17.61
CA PRO A 133 50.70 -14.60 -17.40
C PRO A 133 49.18 -14.52 -17.13
N HIS A 134 48.67 -13.38 -16.67
CA HIS A 134 47.26 -13.18 -16.40
C HIS A 134 46.44 -12.75 -17.63
N LEU A 135 47.08 -12.56 -18.79
CA LEU A 135 46.38 -12.31 -20.07
C LEU A 135 45.50 -13.49 -20.51
N HIS A 136 45.88 -14.71 -20.11
CA HIS A 136 45.12 -15.93 -20.38
C HIS A 136 44.65 -16.53 -19.05
N PRO A 137 43.58 -15.97 -18.43
CA PRO A 137 43.10 -16.50 -17.17
C PRO A 137 42.62 -17.95 -17.38
N PRO A 138 42.94 -18.86 -16.46
CA PRO A 138 42.53 -20.28 -16.50
C PRO A 138 41.02 -20.51 -16.26
N ILE A 139 40.21 -19.45 -16.30
CA ILE A 139 38.75 -19.49 -16.10
C ILE A 139 38.09 -19.71 -17.46
N PRO A 140 37.14 -20.66 -17.60
CA PRO A 140 36.47 -20.91 -18.88
C PRO A 140 35.71 -19.65 -19.33
N GLN A 141 35.84 -19.32 -20.63
CA GLN A 141 35.24 -18.12 -21.23
C GLN A 141 33.73 -17.99 -20.98
N SER A 142 33.02 -19.12 -20.85
CA SER A 142 31.58 -19.16 -20.53
C SER A 142 31.23 -18.55 -19.18
N LYS A 143 32.14 -18.60 -18.18
CA LYS A 143 31.94 -17.98 -16.87
C LYS A 143 32.31 -16.49 -16.87
N LEU A 144 33.22 -16.08 -17.75
CA LEU A 144 33.70 -14.71 -17.91
C LEU A 144 32.70 -13.80 -18.63
N LEU A 145 31.94 -14.35 -19.59
CA LEU A 145 30.94 -13.58 -20.32
C LEU A 145 29.77 -13.20 -19.40
N ILE A 146 29.65 -11.90 -19.10
CA ILE A 146 28.47 -11.32 -18.46
C ILE A 146 27.38 -11.23 -19.53
N GLN A 147 26.21 -11.81 -19.26
CA GLN A 147 25.02 -11.58 -20.08
C GLN A 147 24.46 -10.22 -19.69
N LEU A 148 24.91 -9.17 -20.39
CA LEU A 148 24.36 -7.83 -20.27
C LEU A 148 22.92 -7.83 -20.82
N GLU A 149 22.04 -7.05 -20.19
CA GLU A 149 20.71 -6.81 -20.73
C GLU A 149 20.84 -6.16 -22.11
N ALA A 150 20.04 -6.61 -23.07
CA ALA A 150 19.96 -5.90 -24.34
C ALA A 150 19.36 -4.52 -24.04
N LEU A 151 20.10 -3.44 -24.33
CA LEU A 151 19.59 -2.10 -24.13
C LEU A 151 18.16 -2.03 -24.71
N PRO A 152 17.19 -1.48 -23.96
CA PRO A 152 15.90 -1.16 -24.53
C PRO A 152 16.18 -0.37 -25.81
N ILE A 153 15.59 -0.79 -26.92
CA ILE A 153 15.60 0.01 -28.14
C ILE A 153 15.06 1.37 -27.69
N GLU A 154 15.91 2.40 -27.74
CA GLU A 154 15.52 3.76 -27.40
C GLU A 154 14.43 4.13 -28.41
N ASP A 155 13.16 3.94 -28.01
CA ASP A 155 12.03 4.37 -28.79
C ASP A 155 12.25 5.86 -28.99
N LEU A 156 12.61 6.26 -30.23
CA LEU A 156 12.70 7.65 -30.65
C LEU A 156 11.57 8.41 -29.98
N PRO A 157 11.83 9.55 -29.31
CA PRO A 157 10.83 10.20 -28.47
C PRO A 157 9.55 10.30 -29.27
N THR A 158 8.55 9.50 -28.88
CA THR A 158 7.25 9.55 -29.51
C THR A 158 6.79 10.97 -29.28
N SER A 159 6.79 11.77 -30.34
CA SER A 159 6.41 13.19 -30.40
C SER A 159 5.03 13.49 -29.82
N SER A 160 4.33 12.50 -29.27
CA SER A 160 3.02 12.55 -28.66
C SER A 160 3.01 13.02 -27.21
N ALA A 161 4.16 13.11 -26.52
CA ALA A 161 4.17 13.64 -25.15
C ALA A 161 3.83 15.15 -25.08
N ASP A 162 4.02 15.87 -26.19
CA ASP A 162 3.81 17.31 -26.28
C ASP A 162 2.57 17.71 -27.10
N GLU A 163 1.72 16.76 -27.50
CA GLU A 163 0.50 17.12 -28.24
C GLU A 163 -0.44 17.89 -27.31
N PRO A 164 -0.67 19.19 -27.55
CA PRO A 164 -1.50 19.99 -26.66
C PRO A 164 -2.94 19.47 -26.71
N LEU A 165 -3.58 19.43 -25.53
CA LEU A 165 -4.99 19.00 -25.36
C LEU A 165 -5.93 19.60 -26.42
N ASP A 166 -5.68 20.87 -26.79
CA ASP A 166 -6.29 21.50 -27.96
C ASP A 166 -5.23 22.18 -28.86
N PRO A 167 -5.37 22.13 -30.20
CA PRO A 167 -4.50 22.84 -31.13
C PRO A 167 -4.60 24.37 -31.01
N GLN A 168 -5.64 24.89 -30.36
CA GLN A 168 -5.77 26.31 -30.04
C GLN A 168 -4.88 26.75 -28.87
N LEU A 169 -4.58 25.82 -27.96
CA LEU A 169 -3.77 26.00 -26.76
C LEU A 169 -2.27 25.76 -27.01
N SER A 170 -1.86 25.47 -28.26
CA SER A 170 -0.46 25.33 -28.65
C SER A 170 0.29 26.66 -28.55
N GLY A 171 1.51 26.60 -28.01
CA GLY A 171 2.46 27.71 -27.94
C GLY A 171 3.15 28.02 -29.28
N GLU A 172 2.93 27.24 -30.33
CA GLU A 172 3.51 27.49 -31.66
C GLU A 172 3.07 28.84 -32.27
N LYS A 173 1.81 29.22 -32.05
CA LYS A 173 1.26 30.49 -32.57
C LYS A 173 2.00 31.69 -31.95
N ASP A 174 2.16 31.66 -30.62
CA ASP A 174 2.91 32.67 -29.88
C ASP A 174 4.38 32.77 -30.29
N LYS A 175 5.00 31.66 -30.72
CA LYS A 175 6.37 31.67 -31.26
C LYS A 175 6.41 32.38 -32.62
N LYS A 176 5.44 32.09 -33.50
CA LYS A 176 5.33 32.73 -34.83
C LYS A 176 5.05 34.23 -34.74
N ASP A 177 4.30 34.66 -33.72
CA ASP A 177 4.01 36.09 -33.48
C ASP A 177 5.26 36.88 -33.03
N LYS A 178 6.23 36.21 -32.43
CA LYS A 178 7.44 36.83 -31.85
C LYS A 178 8.64 36.68 -32.77
N ALA A 179 8.83 37.64 -33.68
CA ALA A 179 9.91 37.65 -34.68
C ALA A 179 11.34 37.65 -34.12
N TYR A 180 11.55 37.97 -32.84
CA TYR A 180 12.86 37.93 -32.19
C TYR A 180 13.32 36.50 -31.82
N ILE A 181 12.43 35.51 -31.90
CA ILE A 181 12.70 34.13 -31.49
C ILE A 181 13.19 33.32 -32.70
N PRO A 182 14.39 32.71 -32.65
CA PRO A 182 14.88 31.90 -33.75
C PRO A 182 14.05 30.64 -33.99
N GLU A 183 13.96 30.21 -35.25
CA GLU A 183 13.19 29.03 -35.65
C GLU A 183 13.69 27.73 -35.02
N LYS A 184 15.00 27.62 -34.75
CA LYS A 184 15.64 26.43 -34.16
C LYS A 184 15.25 26.14 -32.72
N PHE A 185 14.66 27.10 -32.00
CA PHE A 185 14.16 26.84 -30.65
C PHE A 185 12.93 25.93 -30.69
N PRO A 186 12.68 25.12 -29.65
CA PRO A 186 11.42 24.40 -29.56
C PRO A 186 10.22 25.38 -29.54
N SER A 187 9.03 24.88 -29.88
CA SER A 187 7.78 25.62 -29.66
C SER A 187 7.59 25.90 -28.17
N PHE A 188 6.87 26.97 -27.84
CA PHE A 188 6.46 27.18 -26.45
C PHE A 188 5.57 26.02 -25.98
N PRO A 189 5.61 25.68 -24.67
CA PRO A 189 4.66 24.73 -24.08
C PRO A 189 3.22 25.26 -24.25
N SER A 190 2.22 24.50 -23.81
CA SER A 190 0.83 24.97 -23.92
C SER A 190 0.60 26.31 -23.20
N GLN A 191 -0.26 27.17 -23.76
CA GLN A 191 -0.47 28.54 -23.30
C GLN A 191 -0.79 28.64 -21.79
N HIS A 192 -1.50 27.66 -21.23
CA HIS A 192 -1.83 27.62 -19.80
C HIS A 192 -0.61 27.49 -18.87
N THR A 193 0.56 27.11 -19.41
CA THR A 193 1.80 26.94 -18.63
C THR A 193 2.47 28.29 -18.34
N TYR A 194 2.31 29.29 -19.21
CA TYR A 194 3.04 30.57 -19.11
C TYR A 194 2.18 31.82 -19.29
N LYS A 195 0.94 31.68 -19.80
CA LYS A 195 -0.05 32.77 -19.83
C LYS A 195 -1.05 32.54 -18.72
N TRP A 196 -1.25 33.57 -17.91
CA TRP A 196 -2.34 33.60 -16.95
C TRP A 196 -3.68 33.66 -17.70
N THR A 197 -4.53 32.66 -17.47
CA THR A 197 -5.91 32.65 -17.96
C THR A 197 -6.83 33.10 -16.84
N ASP A 198 -7.50 34.24 -17.00
CA ASP A 198 -8.51 34.69 -16.04
C ASP A 198 -9.63 33.65 -15.98
N GLN A 199 -9.73 32.96 -14.85
CA GLN A 199 -10.82 32.04 -14.59
C GLN A 199 -12.09 32.87 -14.42
N GLN A 200 -12.87 33.03 -15.50
CA GLN A 200 -14.23 33.54 -15.41
C GLN A 200 -15.10 32.47 -14.72
N SER A 201 -15.02 32.40 -13.39
CA SER A 201 -16.03 31.65 -12.65
C SER A 201 -17.35 32.36 -12.91
N ALA A 202 -18.32 31.66 -13.51
CA ALA A 202 -19.70 32.13 -13.66
C ALA A 202 -20.42 32.17 -12.30
N ARG A 203 -19.76 32.73 -11.29
CA ARG A 203 -20.29 32.91 -9.95
C ARG A 203 -21.21 34.11 -9.99
N GLU A 204 -22.48 33.89 -9.66
CA GLU A 204 -23.45 34.95 -9.49
C GLU A 204 -22.94 35.93 -8.42
N THR A 205 -22.52 37.14 -8.80
CA THR A 205 -21.95 38.12 -7.86
C THR A 205 -23.02 38.78 -6.98
N ASN A 206 -24.29 38.71 -7.39
CA ASN A 206 -25.40 39.38 -6.71
C ASN A 206 -25.81 38.65 -5.41
N PRO A 207 -25.63 39.26 -4.21
CA PRO A 207 -25.89 38.58 -2.94
C PRO A 207 -27.37 38.26 -2.72
N ARG A 208 -28.29 39.02 -3.31
CA ARG A 208 -29.74 38.75 -3.24
C ARG A 208 -30.11 37.47 -3.96
N LYS A 209 -29.57 37.25 -5.16
CA LYS A 209 -29.83 36.05 -5.96
C LYS A 209 -29.23 34.80 -5.32
N ILE A 210 -28.02 34.88 -4.77
CA ILE A 210 -27.42 33.78 -4.00
C ILE A 210 -28.34 33.37 -2.83
N ARG A 211 -28.89 34.34 -2.09
CA ARG A 211 -29.81 34.06 -0.97
C ARG A 211 -31.13 33.46 -1.44
N GLU A 212 -31.65 33.94 -2.57
CA GLU A 212 -32.89 33.42 -3.16
C GLU A 212 -32.73 31.99 -3.68
N GLU A 213 -31.62 31.70 -4.39
CA GLU A 213 -31.28 30.37 -4.88
C GLU A 213 -31.01 29.39 -3.73
N ALA A 214 -30.28 29.83 -2.70
CA ALA A 214 -30.08 29.02 -1.49
C ALA A 214 -31.40 28.74 -0.77
N ALA A 215 -32.30 29.73 -0.67
CA ALA A 215 -33.62 29.52 -0.07
C ALA A 215 -34.51 28.60 -0.91
N LYS A 216 -34.46 28.71 -2.25
CA LYS A 216 -35.15 27.80 -3.18
C LYS A 216 -34.61 26.38 -3.04
N ALA A 217 -33.30 26.19 -3.01
CA ALA A 217 -32.66 24.90 -2.82
C ALA A 217 -33.02 24.29 -1.45
N ALA A 218 -33.05 25.10 -0.38
CA ALA A 218 -33.46 24.64 0.95
C ALA A 218 -34.92 24.17 0.98
N ARG A 219 -35.84 24.93 0.35
CA ARG A 219 -37.26 24.51 0.23
C ARG A 219 -37.41 23.22 -0.57
N GLN A 220 -36.70 23.10 -1.70
CA GLN A 220 -36.72 21.90 -2.52
C GLN A 220 -36.17 20.69 -1.75
N ALA A 221 -35.09 20.87 -0.98
CA ALA A 221 -34.54 19.82 -0.14
C ALA A 221 -35.52 19.40 0.98
N GLU A 222 -36.19 20.36 1.60
CA GLU A 222 -37.20 20.08 2.63
C GLU A 222 -38.41 19.33 2.05
N GLU A 223 -38.93 19.78 0.91
CA GLU A 223 -40.04 19.11 0.23
C GLU A 223 -39.67 17.69 -0.19
N ALA A 224 -38.45 17.49 -0.71
CA ALA A 224 -37.94 16.17 -1.04
C ALA A 224 -37.88 15.26 0.19
N LEU A 225 -37.41 15.76 1.33
CA LEU A 225 -37.39 15.02 2.60
C LEU A 225 -38.80 14.73 3.11
N ARG A 226 -39.73 15.68 3.00
CA ARG A 226 -41.14 15.46 3.37
C ARG A 226 -41.79 14.38 2.49
N ARG A 227 -41.49 14.34 1.19
CA ARG A 227 -41.98 13.30 0.28
C ARG A 227 -41.36 11.95 0.62
N TRP A 228 -40.04 11.89 0.78
CA TRP A 228 -39.32 10.67 1.13
C TRP A 228 -39.76 10.09 2.48
N THR A 229 -39.96 10.92 3.49
CA THR A 229 -40.44 10.47 4.82
C THR A 229 -41.88 9.94 4.76
N LYS A 230 -42.75 10.53 3.93
CA LYS A 230 -44.10 9.99 3.68
C LYS A 230 -44.04 8.63 2.99
N GLU A 231 -43.23 8.50 1.95
CA GLU A 231 -43.07 7.25 1.20
C GLU A 231 -42.46 6.14 2.05
N THR A 232 -41.44 6.45 2.87
CA THR A 232 -40.83 5.47 3.80
C THR A 232 -41.79 5.06 4.92
N LYS A 233 -42.62 5.96 5.45
CA LYS A 233 -43.69 5.60 6.40
C LYS A 233 -44.72 4.67 5.75
N ALA A 234 -45.19 5.02 4.55
CA ALA A 234 -46.13 4.18 3.80
C ALA A 234 -45.53 2.82 3.40
N GLY A 235 -44.23 2.77 3.10
CA GLY A 235 -43.48 1.53 2.84
C GLY A 235 -43.43 0.64 4.08
N LYS A 236 -43.10 1.20 5.26
CA LYS A 236 -43.11 0.45 6.53
C LYS A 236 -44.49 -0.10 6.88
N GLU A 237 -45.56 0.66 6.65
CA GLU A 237 -46.93 0.19 6.89
C GLU A 237 -47.31 -0.95 5.95
N LYS A 238 -46.95 -0.85 4.66
CA LYS A 238 -47.12 -1.94 3.70
C LYS A 238 -46.31 -3.17 4.10
N ASP A 239 -45.07 -3.01 4.56
CA ASP A 239 -44.24 -4.12 5.03
C ASP A 239 -44.85 -4.78 6.28
N VAL A 240 -45.37 -3.99 7.23
CA VAL A 240 -46.08 -4.52 8.41
C VAL A 240 -47.33 -5.29 7.99
N LYS A 241 -48.10 -4.78 7.02
CA LYS A 241 -49.26 -5.47 6.46
C LYS A 241 -48.89 -6.75 5.71
N MET A 242 -47.79 -6.73 4.97
CA MET A 242 -47.24 -7.90 4.27
C MET A 242 -46.77 -8.97 5.26
N ILE A 243 -46.01 -8.59 6.29
CA ILE A 243 -45.56 -9.48 7.38
C ILE A 243 -46.78 -10.06 8.13
N ALA A 244 -47.77 -9.23 8.45
CA ALA A 244 -48.99 -9.66 9.11
C ALA A 244 -49.84 -10.62 8.25
N SER A 245 -49.80 -10.47 6.93
CA SER A 245 -50.55 -11.35 6.01
C SER A 245 -49.93 -12.73 5.80
N LYS A 246 -48.68 -12.94 6.22
CA LYS A 246 -47.95 -14.22 6.07
C LYS A 246 -48.45 -15.31 7.03
N ASP A 247 -48.92 -14.94 8.23
CA ASP A 247 -49.43 -15.87 9.24
C ASP A 247 -50.94 -15.68 9.49
N PRO A 248 -51.77 -16.76 9.56
CA PRO A 248 -53.22 -16.64 9.68
C PRO A 248 -53.66 -15.97 10.99
N LYS A 249 -53.01 -16.32 12.11
CA LYS A 249 -53.26 -15.70 13.42
C LYS A 249 -52.76 -14.25 13.53
N SER A 250 -51.80 -13.86 12.69
CA SER A 250 -51.28 -12.47 12.66
C SER A 250 -52.21 -11.57 11.86
N LYS A 251 -52.78 -12.09 10.76
CA LYS A 251 -53.77 -11.42 9.92
C LYS A 251 -55.03 -11.04 10.69
N GLU A 252 -55.54 -11.93 11.54
CA GLU A 252 -56.71 -11.66 12.39
C GLU A 252 -56.44 -10.54 13.40
N ARG A 253 -55.27 -10.57 14.06
CA ARG A 253 -54.85 -9.51 14.99
C ARG A 253 -54.66 -8.17 14.29
N HIS A 254 -54.05 -8.18 13.10
CA HIS A 254 -53.88 -6.98 12.29
C HIS A 254 -55.23 -6.39 11.85
N LYS A 255 -56.21 -7.23 11.52
CA LYS A 255 -57.57 -6.78 11.18
C LYS A 255 -58.29 -6.13 12.37
N ILE A 256 -58.14 -6.72 13.56
CA ILE A 256 -58.69 -6.14 14.80
C ILE A 256 -58.00 -4.80 15.11
N TRP A 257 -56.68 -4.70 14.91
CA TRP A 257 -55.93 -3.46 15.06
C TRP A 257 -56.33 -2.39 14.03
N GLU A 258 -56.50 -2.75 12.75
CA GLU A 258 -57.03 -1.86 11.70
C GLU A 258 -58.42 -1.34 12.08
N GLN A 259 -59.31 -2.20 12.59
CA GLN A 259 -60.64 -1.81 13.04
C GLN A 259 -60.60 -0.88 14.26
N ALA A 260 -59.71 -1.14 15.23
CA ALA A 260 -59.53 -0.28 16.40
C ALA A 260 -58.93 1.09 16.04
N MET A 261 -58.05 1.16 15.04
CA MET A 261 -57.46 2.41 14.55
C MET A 261 -58.42 3.22 13.65
N ALA A 262 -59.35 2.55 12.97
CA ALA A 262 -60.39 3.20 12.16
C ALA A 262 -61.54 3.78 13.00
N ASP A 263 -61.62 3.45 14.30
CA ASP A 263 -62.72 3.87 15.17
C ASP A 263 -62.57 5.36 15.56
N PRO A 264 -63.49 6.26 15.13
CA PRO A 264 -63.34 7.70 15.30
C PRO A 264 -63.36 8.19 16.75
N VAL A 265 -63.74 7.34 17.70
CA VAL A 265 -63.72 7.63 19.15
C VAL A 265 -62.29 7.66 19.68
N LEU A 266 -61.40 6.81 19.15
CA LEU A 266 -60.00 6.74 19.55
C LEU A 266 -59.17 7.84 18.85
N ALA A 267 -59.52 8.15 17.59
CA ALA A 267 -59.00 9.32 16.88
C ALA A 267 -59.40 10.65 17.55
N LYS A 268 -60.62 10.78 18.07
CA LYS A 268 -61.05 11.95 18.86
C LYS A 268 -60.37 12.04 20.22
N HIS A 269 -60.09 10.91 20.88
CA HIS A 269 -59.38 10.89 22.16
C HIS A 269 -57.91 11.36 22.02
N LEU A 270 -57.26 11.07 20.88
CA LEU A 270 -55.92 11.61 20.58
C LEU A 270 -55.94 13.09 20.18
N LEU A 271 -57.06 13.60 19.67
CA LEU A 271 -57.24 15.00 19.29
C LEU A 271 -57.70 15.90 20.46
N MET A 272 -58.26 15.34 21.54
CA MET A 272 -58.72 16.12 22.71
C MET A 272 -57.62 16.45 23.73
N ASP A 273 -56.45 15.82 23.66
CA ASP A 273 -55.28 16.14 24.52
C ASP A 273 -54.27 17.11 23.85
N GLU A 274 -54.54 17.51 22.60
CA GLU A 274 -53.69 18.37 21.75
C GLU A 274 -54.34 19.76 21.53
N GLY A 275 -54.91 20.34 22.59
CA GLY A 275 -55.50 21.69 22.55
C GLY A 275 -54.48 22.83 22.45
N ALA A 276 -53.17 22.55 22.41
CA ALA A 276 -52.15 23.57 22.39
C ALA A 276 -50.82 23.09 21.78
N ARG A 277 -50.81 22.67 20.51
CA ARG A 277 -49.62 22.85 19.66
C ARG A 277 -49.95 22.73 18.18
N GLN A 278 -49.55 23.80 17.51
CA GLN A 278 -49.45 23.95 16.07
C GLN A 278 -48.84 22.70 15.44
N GLU A 279 -49.44 22.25 14.34
CA GLU A 279 -49.08 21.08 13.53
C GLU A 279 -47.63 21.19 13.01
N GLY A 280 -46.69 20.91 13.91
CA GLY A 280 -45.26 21.05 13.76
C GLY A 280 -44.61 20.17 14.81
N ASP A 281 -43.64 19.38 14.39
CA ASP A 281 -42.80 18.55 15.25
C ASP A 281 -43.50 17.40 15.99
N GLN A 282 -44.11 16.48 15.24
CA GLN A 282 -44.04 15.07 15.66
C GLN A 282 -42.60 14.58 15.47
N SER A 283 -41.76 15.00 16.43
CA SER A 283 -40.38 14.61 16.60
C SER A 283 -40.23 13.10 16.43
N MET A 284 -39.11 12.70 15.84
CA MET A 284 -38.57 11.36 16.00
C MET A 284 -38.46 11.10 17.51
N ILE A 285 -39.48 10.48 18.10
CA ILE A 285 -39.31 9.78 19.36
C ILE A 285 -38.46 8.56 19.01
N VAL A 286 -37.13 8.75 19.04
CA VAL A 286 -36.22 7.64 19.28
C VAL A 286 -36.58 7.17 20.68
N ASN A 287 -37.30 6.05 20.77
CA ASN A 287 -37.53 5.37 22.04
C ASN A 287 -36.16 5.03 22.65
N ALA A 288 -35.62 5.92 23.48
CA ALA A 288 -34.37 5.71 24.21
C ALA A 288 -34.55 4.74 25.40
N ASN A 289 -35.80 4.43 25.77
CA ASN A 289 -36.13 3.67 26.98
C ASN A 289 -36.69 2.26 26.71
N SER A 290 -36.31 1.63 25.59
CA SER A 290 -36.56 0.21 25.36
C SER A 290 -35.44 -0.61 26.03
N THR A 291 -35.75 -1.31 27.12
CA THR A 291 -34.85 -2.22 27.85
C THR A 291 -34.40 -3.44 27.04
N PHE A 292 -34.87 -3.61 25.80
CA PHE A 292 -34.50 -4.69 24.90
C PHE A 292 -34.00 -4.17 23.56
N PHE A 293 -32.79 -3.59 23.53
CA PHE A 293 -32.09 -3.43 22.26
C PHE A 293 -31.77 -4.80 21.67
N ARG A 294 -32.07 -5.01 20.38
CA ARG A 294 -31.34 -6.02 19.60
C ARG A 294 -29.87 -5.64 19.67
N LYS A 295 -29.05 -6.50 20.28
CA LYS A 295 -27.59 -6.37 20.28
C LYS A 295 -27.14 -6.23 18.83
N GLY A 296 -26.66 -5.04 18.45
CA GLY A 296 -26.05 -4.83 17.15
C GLY A 296 -24.92 -5.84 16.96
N VAL A 297 -24.76 -6.36 15.74
CA VAL A 297 -23.64 -7.24 15.40
C VAL A 297 -22.36 -6.54 15.82
N ALA A 298 -21.55 -7.18 16.66
CA ALA A 298 -20.31 -6.60 17.13
C ALA A 298 -19.44 -6.20 15.93
N ALA A 299 -19.23 -4.89 15.75
CA ALA A 299 -18.23 -4.40 14.83
C ALA A 299 -16.87 -4.94 15.30
N LYS A 300 -16.22 -5.76 14.47
CA LYS A 300 -14.83 -6.16 14.68
C LYS A 300 -14.00 -4.89 14.81
N ARG A 301 -13.50 -4.61 16.01
CA ARG A 301 -12.47 -3.59 16.23
C ARG A 301 -11.25 -4.01 15.41
N LYS A 302 -10.84 -3.20 14.44
CA LYS A 302 -9.51 -3.31 13.83
C LYS A 302 -8.48 -2.98 14.92
N ALA A 303 -7.45 -3.82 15.05
CA ALA A 303 -6.34 -3.56 15.94
C ALA A 303 -5.56 -2.31 15.47
N PRO A 304 -5.01 -1.50 16.38
CA PRO A 304 -4.12 -0.41 16.01
C PRO A 304 -2.79 -0.98 15.45
N PRO A 305 -2.14 -0.26 14.52
CA PRO A 305 -0.85 -0.68 13.97
C PRO A 305 0.22 -0.64 15.06
N ILE A 306 1.02 -1.71 15.13
CA ILE A 306 2.21 -1.81 15.97
C ILE A 306 3.25 -0.85 15.38
N LEU A 307 3.71 0.10 16.19
CA LEU A 307 4.93 0.86 15.95
C LEU A 307 6.09 -0.04 16.42
N GLU A 308 6.90 -0.54 15.49
CA GLU A 308 8.21 -1.11 15.80
C GLU A 308 9.21 0.04 15.97
N LEU A 309 10.02 -0.09 17.03
CA LEU A 309 11.18 0.73 17.36
C LEU A 309 12.34 0.45 16.41
#